data_AF-A0A838PSJ0-F1
#
_entry.id   AF-A0A838PSJ0-F1
#
_cell.length_a   1.000
_cell.length_b   1.000
_cell.length_c   1.000
_cell.angle_alpha   90.00
_cell.angle_beta   90.00
_cell.angle_gamma   90.00
#
_symmetry.space_group_name_H-M   'P 1'
#
loop_
_entity.id
_entity.type
_entity.pdbx_description
1 polymer ?
#
loop_
_entity_poly.entity_id
_entity_poly.type
_entity_poly.pdbx_seq_one_letter_code
_entity_poly.pdbx_strand_id
1 'polypeptide(L)'
;MPIIRRRALPILLALVLAVIALPITAGARPGRRPHPDVRFATFNVSLFRAERGELVADLRAGDEQARTVAEIVQLQRPDVLLVNEFDYDRRGQAVRLFGDRYLGVSQGGRAPIRYPYRTAFRSNTGVASGFDLNNDGVIGTSGRAYGDDAFGFGEFPGQYAFAIYSRYPIATEAIRTFQHFRWADMPGALLPDDPDTPAPADWYSP
;
A
#
# COMPACT_ATOMS: atom_id res chain seq x y z
N MET A 1 93.56 4.19 12.94
CA MET A 1 93.94 4.41 14.37
C MET A 1 93.23 5.69 14.86
N PRO A 2 92.92 5.88 16.15
CA PRO A 2 92.07 5.07 17.01
C PRO A 2 91.03 5.93 17.81
N ILE A 3 89.98 5.26 18.33
CA ILE A 3 89.50 5.31 19.74
C ILE A 3 89.04 6.65 20.40
N ILE A 4 87.72 6.67 20.67
CA ILE A 4 86.98 7.06 21.90
C ILE A 4 87.07 8.51 22.43
N ARG A 5 85.88 9.10 22.70
CA ARG A 5 85.56 9.74 23.99
C ARG A 5 84.06 9.64 24.31
N ARG A 6 83.77 9.17 25.53
CA ARG A 6 82.44 9.04 26.17
C ARG A 6 82.10 10.30 26.99
N ARG A 7 80.81 10.38 27.37
CA ARG A 7 80.16 11.10 28.51
C ARG A 7 79.65 12.52 28.14
N ALA A 8 78.48 13.02 28.55
CA ALA A 8 77.50 12.64 29.59
C ALA A 8 76.08 13.23 29.30
N LEU A 9 75.07 12.72 30.04
CA LEU A 9 73.69 13.19 30.41
C LEU A 9 73.30 14.68 30.14
N PRO A 10 71.99 15.07 30.03
CA PRO A 10 70.88 14.59 30.88
C PRO A 10 69.50 14.35 30.24
N ILE A 11 68.67 13.72 31.06
CA ILE A 11 67.24 13.41 30.93
C ILE A 11 66.41 14.70 30.89
N LEU A 12 65.47 14.82 29.95
CA LEU A 12 64.28 15.65 30.12
C LEU A 12 63.02 14.93 29.60
N LEU A 13 62.28 14.45 30.59
CA LEU A 13 60.85 14.13 30.69
C LEU A 13 59.96 14.50 29.46
N ALA A 14 59.53 13.48 28.71
CA ALA A 14 58.39 13.59 27.79
C ALA A 14 57.17 12.91 28.44
N LEU A 15 56.16 13.72 28.75
CA LEU A 15 54.87 13.27 29.27
C LEU A 15 54.10 12.57 28.14
N VAL A 16 54.13 11.24 28.09
CA VAL A 16 53.31 10.45 27.16
C VAL A 16 51.97 10.16 27.84
N LEU A 17 50.89 10.80 27.38
CA LEU A 17 49.53 10.35 27.68
C LEU A 17 49.31 8.99 27.00
N ALA A 18 49.34 7.92 27.78
CA ALA A 18 48.87 6.61 27.33
C ALA A 18 47.33 6.62 27.29
N VAL A 19 46.75 6.77 26.10
CA VAL A 19 45.33 6.48 25.88
C VAL A 19 45.16 4.97 25.95
N ILE A 20 44.66 4.47 27.08
CA ILE A 20 44.26 3.07 27.22
C ILE A 20 42.90 2.93 26.52
N ALA A 21 42.91 2.41 25.29
CA ALA A 21 41.69 1.98 24.62
C ALA A 21 41.19 0.69 25.29
N LEU A 22 40.19 0.79 26.16
CA LEU A 22 39.43 -0.39 26.59
C LEU A 22 38.57 -0.87 25.41
N PRO A 23 38.60 -2.16 25.03
CA PRO A 23 37.64 -2.69 24.09
C PRO A 23 36.26 -2.67 24.78
N ILE A 24 35.37 -1.82 24.28
CA ILE A 24 33.96 -1.88 24.65
C ILE A 24 33.44 -3.18 24.04
N THR A 25 33.41 -4.25 24.83
CA THR A 25 32.62 -5.43 24.48
C THR A 25 31.16 -5.01 24.53
N ALA A 26 30.61 -4.66 23.37
CA ALA A 26 29.17 -4.47 23.20
C ALA A 26 28.50 -5.78 23.63
N GLY A 27 27.88 -5.77 24.81
CA GLY A 27 27.12 -6.90 25.32
C GLY A 27 26.08 -7.29 24.28
N ALA A 28 26.22 -8.49 23.71
CA ALA A 28 25.20 -9.06 22.85
C ALA A 28 23.91 -9.13 23.65
N ARG A 29 22.94 -8.28 23.29
CA ARG A 29 21.59 -8.36 23.84
C ARG A 29 21.06 -9.78 23.53
N PRO A 30 20.46 -10.49 24.50
CA PRO A 30 19.88 -11.79 24.24
C PRO A 30 18.91 -11.66 23.07
N GLY A 31 19.14 -12.48 22.04
CA GLY A 31 18.45 -12.40 20.76
C GLY A 31 16.94 -12.45 20.97
N ARG A 32 16.27 -11.35 20.61
CA ARG A 32 14.85 -11.37 20.29
C ARG A 32 14.68 -12.52 19.29
N ARG A 33 13.85 -13.52 19.62
CA ARG A 33 13.47 -14.55 18.63
C ARG A 33 13.10 -13.79 17.36
N PRO A 34 13.77 -14.01 16.22
CA PRO A 34 13.38 -13.32 15.01
C PRO A 34 11.98 -13.81 14.71
N HIS A 35 10.98 -13.01 15.02
CA HIS A 35 9.74 -13.10 14.29
C HIS A 35 10.16 -12.88 12.84
N PRO A 36 9.85 -13.81 11.92
CA PRO A 36 10.19 -13.60 10.52
C PRO A 36 9.64 -12.23 10.09
N ASP A 37 10.49 -11.43 9.45
CA ASP A 37 10.09 -10.11 8.97
C ASP A 37 8.87 -10.27 8.05
N VAL A 38 7.78 -9.57 8.36
CA VAL A 38 6.57 -9.61 7.56
C VAL A 38 6.67 -8.57 6.46
N ARG A 39 6.56 -8.99 5.20
CA ARG A 39 6.66 -8.09 4.04
C ARG A 39 5.29 -7.64 3.59
N PHE A 40 5.06 -6.34 3.63
CA PHE A 40 3.86 -5.69 3.11
C PHE A 40 4.16 -5.06 1.75
N ALA A 41 3.22 -5.16 0.82
CA ALA A 41 3.26 -4.44 -0.45
C ALA A 41 1.89 -3.84 -0.76
N THR A 42 1.91 -2.68 -1.39
CA THR A 42 0.77 -2.13 -2.11
C THR A 42 1.10 -2.09 -3.59
N PHE A 43 0.15 -2.48 -4.43
CA PHE A 43 0.32 -2.51 -5.87
C PHE A 43 -0.97 -2.05 -6.54
N ASN A 44 -0.91 -0.95 -7.28
CA ASN A 44 -1.98 -0.61 -8.20
C ASN A 44 -1.87 -1.55 -9.42
N VAL A 45 -2.88 -2.41 -9.60
CA VAL A 45 -2.86 -3.45 -10.63
C VAL A 45 -3.67 -3.06 -11.86
N SER A 46 -4.42 -1.96 -11.78
CA SER A 46 -5.35 -1.48 -12.82
C SER A 46 -6.23 -2.60 -13.39
N LEU A 47 -6.62 -3.57 -12.56
CA LEU A 47 -7.56 -4.65 -12.87
C LEU A 47 -8.98 -4.17 -12.61
N PHE A 48 -9.33 -3.06 -13.24
CA PHE A 48 -10.69 -2.56 -13.37
C PHE A 48 -11.16 -2.74 -14.81
N ARG A 49 -12.46 -2.75 -15.04
CA ARG A 49 -13.06 -2.86 -16.38
C ARG A 49 -14.12 -1.80 -16.60
N ALA A 50 -14.58 -1.68 -17.85
CA ALA A 50 -15.56 -0.68 -18.24
C ALA A 50 -16.94 -1.00 -17.65
N GLU A 51 -17.30 -2.29 -17.58
CA GLU A 51 -18.60 -2.71 -17.06
C GLU A 51 -18.51 -3.63 -15.83
N ARG A 52 -19.58 -3.57 -15.03
CA ARG A 52 -19.72 -4.39 -13.83
C ARG A 52 -19.64 -5.88 -14.17
N GLY A 53 -18.65 -6.54 -13.59
CA GLY A 53 -18.52 -8.00 -13.65
C GLY A 53 -17.67 -8.51 -14.80
N GLU A 54 -17.22 -7.65 -15.70
CA GLU A 54 -16.27 -7.99 -16.76
C GLU A 54 -14.96 -8.54 -16.17
N LEU A 55 -14.45 -7.95 -15.09
CA LEU A 55 -13.24 -8.47 -14.43
C LEU A 55 -13.41 -9.96 -14.05
N VAL A 56 -14.59 -10.35 -13.56
CA VAL A 56 -14.88 -11.75 -13.21
C VAL A 56 -14.90 -12.62 -14.47
N ALA A 57 -15.46 -12.12 -15.58
CA ALA A 57 -15.50 -12.83 -16.85
C ALA A 57 -14.08 -13.04 -17.42
N ASP A 58 -13.27 -11.99 -17.46
CA ASP A 58 -11.89 -12.02 -17.96
C ASP A 58 -11.01 -12.94 -17.13
N LEU A 59 -11.10 -12.84 -15.80
CA LEU A 59 -10.35 -13.72 -14.90
C LEU A 59 -10.71 -15.21 -15.10
N ARG A 60 -11.95 -15.51 -15.52
CA ARG A 60 -12.35 -16.88 -15.89
C ARG A 60 -11.77 -17.30 -17.25
N ALA A 61 -11.88 -16.43 -18.25
CA ALA A 61 -11.43 -16.69 -19.61
C ALA A 61 -9.91 -16.86 -19.70
N GLY A 62 -9.15 -16.17 -18.86
CA GLY A 62 -7.70 -16.11 -18.93
C GLY A 62 -7.26 -14.72 -19.37
N ASP A 63 -6.87 -13.90 -18.42
CA ASP A 63 -6.53 -12.50 -18.63
C ASP A 63 -5.00 -12.28 -18.58
N GLU A 64 -4.41 -11.73 -19.65
CA GLU A 64 -2.96 -11.56 -19.76
C GLU A 64 -2.41 -10.49 -18.80
N GLN A 65 -3.18 -9.43 -18.52
CA GLN A 65 -2.81 -8.41 -17.55
C GLN A 65 -2.71 -9.04 -16.16
N ALA A 66 -3.70 -9.83 -15.75
CA ALA A 66 -3.70 -10.55 -14.49
C ALA A 66 -2.55 -11.57 -14.39
N ARG A 67 -2.16 -12.23 -15.49
CA ARG A 67 -0.96 -13.10 -15.51
C ARG A 67 0.31 -12.30 -15.25
N THR A 68 0.46 -11.16 -15.92
CA THR A 68 1.61 -10.26 -15.75
C THR A 68 1.70 -9.73 -14.33
N VAL A 69 0.59 -9.24 -13.78
CA VAL A 69 0.50 -8.81 -12.38
C VAL A 69 0.87 -9.94 -11.42
N ALA A 70 0.34 -11.14 -11.65
CA ALA A 70 0.64 -12.30 -10.81
C ALA A 70 2.10 -12.73 -10.89
N GLU A 71 2.74 -12.67 -12.05
CA GLU A 71 4.17 -12.92 -12.20
C GLU A 71 5.01 -11.93 -11.37
N ILE A 72 4.68 -10.64 -11.43
CA ILE A 72 5.35 -9.60 -10.63
C ILE A 72 5.20 -9.91 -9.13
N VAL A 73 4.00 -10.25 -8.67
CA VAL A 73 3.76 -10.61 -7.26
C VAL A 73 4.52 -11.89 -6.89
N GLN A 74 4.59 -12.87 -7.79
CA GLN A 74 5.32 -14.12 -7.56
C GLN A 74 6.84 -13.92 -7.49
N LEU A 75 7.37 -12.90 -8.18
CA LEU A 75 8.75 -12.46 -8.07
C LEU A 75 9.01 -11.70 -6.76
N GLN A 76 8.13 -10.75 -6.42
CA GLN A 76 8.33 -9.87 -5.25
C GLN A 76 8.05 -10.55 -3.91
N ARG A 77 7.15 -11.54 -3.89
CA ARG A 77 6.87 -12.42 -2.75
C ARG A 77 6.43 -11.69 -1.47
N PRO A 78 5.47 -10.73 -1.50
CA PRO A 78 4.97 -10.13 -0.27
C PRO A 78 4.20 -11.15 0.57
N ASP A 79 4.18 -10.98 1.88
CA ASP A 79 3.35 -11.80 2.77
C ASP A 79 1.95 -11.24 2.93
N VAL A 80 1.81 -9.92 2.80
CA VAL A 80 0.55 -9.20 2.75
C VAL A 80 0.59 -8.24 1.56
N LEU A 81 -0.39 -8.35 0.67
CA LEU A 81 -0.54 -7.55 -0.54
C LEU A 81 -1.87 -6.82 -0.52
N LEU A 82 -1.82 -5.49 -0.60
CA LEU A 82 -2.96 -4.64 -0.95
C LEU A 82 -2.91 -4.39 -2.46
N VAL A 83 -3.92 -4.88 -3.20
CA VAL A 83 -4.12 -4.52 -4.61
C VAL A 83 -5.11 -3.36 -4.71
N ASN A 84 -4.72 -2.30 -5.41
CA ASN A 84 -5.58 -1.15 -5.73
C ASN A 84 -6.06 -1.23 -7.17
N GLU A 85 -7.14 -0.51 -7.47
CA GLU A 85 -7.83 -0.56 -8.76
C GLU A 85 -8.21 -1.98 -9.18
N PHE A 86 -8.90 -2.66 -8.28
CA PHE A 86 -9.40 -4.01 -8.44
C PHE A 86 -10.92 -4.01 -8.23
N ASP A 87 -11.68 -4.28 -9.28
CA ASP A 87 -13.14 -4.15 -9.19
C ASP A 87 -13.75 -5.04 -8.09
N TYR A 88 -14.60 -4.43 -7.28
CA TYR A 88 -15.33 -5.11 -6.23
C TYR A 88 -16.52 -5.88 -6.80
N ASP A 89 -16.60 -7.17 -6.48
CA ASP A 89 -17.80 -7.96 -6.68
C ASP A 89 -18.32 -8.48 -5.34
N ARG A 90 -19.63 -8.31 -5.10
CA ARG A 90 -20.28 -8.69 -3.83
C ARG A 90 -20.15 -10.18 -3.49
N ARG A 91 -19.91 -11.03 -4.49
CA ARG A 91 -19.77 -12.48 -4.31
C ARG A 91 -18.33 -12.91 -4.05
N GLY A 92 -17.36 -11.98 -4.04
CA GLY A 92 -15.94 -12.26 -3.85
C GLY A 92 -15.34 -13.17 -4.93
N GLN A 93 -15.93 -13.19 -6.12
CA GLN A 93 -15.48 -14.03 -7.23
C GLN A 93 -14.18 -13.54 -7.83
N ALA A 94 -14.01 -12.23 -8.05
CA ALA A 94 -12.81 -11.67 -8.64
C ALA A 94 -11.60 -11.94 -7.72
N VAL A 95 -11.72 -11.60 -6.43
CA VAL A 95 -10.66 -11.83 -5.43
C VAL A 95 -10.31 -13.32 -5.32
N ARG A 96 -11.31 -14.20 -5.45
CA ARG A 96 -11.10 -15.64 -5.46
C ARG A 96 -10.38 -16.11 -6.72
N LEU A 97 -10.86 -15.71 -7.89
CA LEU A 97 -10.32 -16.13 -9.18
C LEU A 97 -8.88 -15.65 -9.36
N PHE A 98 -8.59 -14.39 -9.04
CA PHE A 98 -7.22 -13.86 -9.12
C PHE A 98 -6.27 -14.64 -8.20
N GLY A 99 -6.68 -14.88 -6.95
CA GLY A 99 -5.94 -15.70 -6.00
C GLY A 99 -5.70 -17.14 -6.46
N ASP A 100 -6.74 -17.83 -6.94
CA ASP A 100 -6.69 -19.26 -7.24
C ASP A 100 -6.04 -19.55 -8.61
N ARG A 101 -6.35 -18.76 -9.64
CA ARG A 101 -5.98 -19.05 -11.04
C ARG A 101 -4.71 -18.32 -11.50
N TYR A 102 -4.32 -17.24 -10.84
CA TYR A 102 -3.20 -16.40 -11.28
C TYR A 102 -2.09 -16.41 -10.23
N LEU A 103 -2.37 -15.98 -9.00
CA LEU A 103 -1.38 -15.99 -7.92
C LEU A 103 -0.97 -17.42 -7.54
N GLY A 104 -1.95 -18.32 -7.41
CA GLY A 104 -1.78 -19.72 -7.02
C GLY A 104 -1.24 -20.66 -8.11
N VAL A 105 -0.97 -20.16 -9.32
CA VAL A 105 -0.48 -20.92 -10.48
C VAL A 105 0.78 -20.25 -11.04
N SER A 106 1.78 -21.04 -11.44
CA SER A 106 3.05 -20.51 -11.96
C SER A 106 2.82 -19.61 -13.16
N GLN A 107 3.34 -18.39 -13.12
CA GLN A 107 3.40 -17.45 -14.25
C GLN A 107 4.87 -17.25 -14.63
N GLY A 108 5.20 -17.27 -15.92
CA GLY A 108 6.58 -17.04 -16.39
C GLY A 108 7.65 -17.97 -15.76
N GLY A 109 7.27 -19.18 -15.34
CA GLY A 109 8.16 -20.11 -14.63
C GLY A 109 8.44 -19.76 -13.17
N ARG A 110 7.75 -18.76 -12.59
CA ARG A 110 7.89 -18.36 -11.19
C ARG A 110 7.08 -19.27 -10.26
N ALA A 111 7.61 -19.48 -9.06
CA ALA A 111 6.92 -20.28 -8.06
C ALA A 111 5.58 -19.61 -7.65
N PRO A 112 4.46 -20.35 -7.60
CA PRO A 112 3.18 -19.84 -7.15
C PRO A 112 3.24 -19.14 -5.78
N ILE A 113 2.29 -18.24 -5.52
CA ILE A 113 2.05 -17.64 -4.21
C ILE A 113 0.62 -17.93 -3.75
N ARG A 114 0.48 -18.45 -2.54
CA ARG A 114 -0.83 -18.74 -1.93
C ARG A 114 -1.09 -17.75 -0.80
N TYR A 115 -2.29 -17.19 -0.83
CA TYR A 115 -2.82 -16.31 0.21
C TYR A 115 -4.11 -16.92 0.73
N PRO A 116 -4.05 -17.73 1.81
CA PRO A 116 -5.23 -18.38 2.39
C PRO A 116 -6.27 -17.37 2.90
N TYR A 117 -5.85 -16.16 3.24
CA TYR A 117 -6.73 -15.09 3.69
C TYR A 117 -6.81 -14.02 2.60
N ARG A 118 -8.02 -13.79 2.11
CA ARG A 118 -8.29 -12.81 1.07
C ARG A 118 -9.61 -12.13 1.33
N THR A 119 -9.68 -10.83 1.08
CA THR A 119 -10.89 -10.06 1.29
C THR A 119 -10.92 -8.87 0.34
N ALA A 120 -12.08 -8.59 -0.20
CA ALA A 120 -12.35 -7.37 -0.96
C ALA A 120 -13.36 -6.54 -0.17
N PHE A 121 -13.16 -5.24 -0.14
CA PHE A 121 -13.98 -4.33 0.66
C PHE A 121 -14.86 -3.47 -0.24
N ARG A 122 -16.02 -3.08 0.28
CA ARG A 122 -16.82 -2.03 -0.35
C ARG A 122 -16.04 -0.72 -0.23
N SER A 123 -15.91 0.01 -1.33
CA SER A 123 -15.33 1.35 -1.40
C SER A 123 -16.42 2.40 -1.62
N ASN A 124 -16.04 3.67 -1.57
CA ASN A 124 -16.88 4.79 -2.04
C ASN A 124 -16.81 4.99 -3.56
N THR A 125 -15.85 4.36 -4.24
CA THR A 125 -15.66 4.51 -5.69
C THR A 125 -16.88 4.03 -6.46
N GLY A 126 -17.35 4.89 -7.37
CA GLY A 126 -18.55 4.72 -8.15
C GLY A 126 -19.83 4.58 -7.35
N VAL A 127 -19.88 5.00 -6.09
CA VAL A 127 -21.15 5.11 -5.36
C VAL A 127 -21.73 6.50 -5.65
N ALA A 128 -22.89 6.54 -6.31
CA ALA A 128 -23.62 7.77 -6.58
C ALA A 128 -23.76 8.62 -5.30
N SER A 129 -23.36 9.89 -5.39
CA SER A 129 -23.53 10.83 -4.28
C SER A 129 -24.97 11.33 -4.16
N GLY A 130 -25.68 11.42 -5.30
CA GLY A 130 -26.99 12.07 -5.42
C GLY A 130 -26.91 13.59 -5.55
N PHE A 131 -25.71 14.13 -5.75
CA PHE A 131 -25.42 15.54 -5.94
C PHE A 131 -24.67 15.75 -7.25
N ASP A 132 -24.81 16.93 -7.83
CA ASP A 132 -23.96 17.44 -8.91
C ASP A 132 -22.67 17.94 -8.26
N LEU A 133 -21.60 17.13 -8.31
CA LEU A 133 -20.33 17.41 -7.63
C LEU A 133 -19.34 18.15 -8.53
N ASN A 134 -19.59 18.16 -9.84
CA ASN A 134 -18.76 18.86 -10.83
C ASN A 134 -19.32 20.24 -11.21
N ASN A 135 -20.52 20.60 -10.71
CA ASN A 135 -21.25 21.85 -10.93
C ASN A 135 -21.60 22.12 -12.40
N ASP A 136 -21.94 21.10 -13.17
CA ASP A 136 -22.35 21.24 -14.58
C ASP A 136 -23.87 21.48 -14.77
N GLY A 137 -24.64 21.46 -13.68
CA GLY A 137 -26.07 21.72 -13.63
C GLY A 137 -26.95 20.47 -13.73
N VAL A 138 -26.37 19.27 -13.88
CA VAL A 138 -27.11 18.00 -13.91
C VAL A 138 -26.45 16.95 -13.03
N ILE A 139 -27.24 16.02 -12.49
CA ILE A 139 -26.69 14.85 -11.79
C ILE A 139 -26.48 13.74 -12.81
N GLY A 140 -25.23 13.32 -12.99
CA GLY A 140 -24.83 12.25 -13.87
C GLY A 140 -25.45 10.90 -13.50
N THR A 141 -26.04 10.22 -14.49
CA THR A 141 -26.76 8.95 -14.29
C THR A 141 -26.09 7.74 -14.92
N SER A 142 -25.14 7.94 -15.84
CA SER A 142 -24.40 6.85 -16.50
C SER A 142 -23.01 7.26 -16.98
N GLY A 143 -22.13 6.27 -17.17
CA GLY A 143 -20.81 6.44 -17.77
C GLY A 143 -19.94 7.43 -17.00
N ARG A 144 -19.11 8.19 -17.71
CA ARG A 144 -18.24 9.19 -17.10
C ARG A 144 -19.00 10.23 -16.28
N ALA A 145 -20.15 10.73 -16.75
CA ALA A 145 -20.96 11.69 -16.02
C ALA A 145 -21.41 11.15 -14.66
N TYR A 146 -21.80 9.87 -14.58
CA TYR A 146 -22.07 9.22 -13.29
C TYR A 146 -20.83 9.20 -12.38
N GLY A 147 -19.67 8.90 -12.96
CA GLY A 147 -18.41 8.84 -12.23
C GLY A 147 -17.95 10.20 -11.70
N ASP A 148 -18.18 11.26 -12.47
CA ASP A 148 -17.86 12.64 -12.10
C ASP A 148 -18.66 13.09 -10.85
N ASP A 149 -19.85 12.51 -10.61
CA ASP A 149 -20.74 12.80 -9.47
C ASP A 149 -20.78 11.72 -8.37
N ALA A 150 -19.90 10.71 -8.45
CA ALA A 150 -19.79 9.68 -7.42
C ALA A 150 -18.95 10.16 -6.22
N PHE A 151 -19.17 9.59 -5.02
CA PHE A 151 -18.36 9.92 -3.82
C PHE A 151 -16.85 9.70 -4.00
N GLY A 152 -16.48 8.79 -4.88
CA GLY A 152 -15.16 8.72 -5.49
C GLY A 152 -15.35 8.24 -6.92
N PHE A 153 -14.51 8.70 -7.84
CA PHE A 153 -14.73 8.42 -9.27
C PHE A 153 -14.88 6.92 -9.56
N GLY A 154 -15.88 6.61 -10.40
CA GLY A 154 -16.17 5.27 -10.90
C GLY A 154 -17.54 5.24 -11.58
N GLU A 155 -17.62 4.62 -12.74
CA GLU A 155 -18.83 4.53 -13.57
C GLU A 155 -19.84 3.50 -13.03
N PHE A 156 -19.44 2.69 -12.05
CA PHE A 156 -20.32 1.81 -11.30
C PHE A 156 -19.81 1.54 -9.87
N PRO A 157 -20.69 1.24 -8.90
CA PRO A 157 -20.28 0.95 -7.52
C PRO A 157 -19.25 -0.17 -7.43
N GLY A 158 -18.07 0.15 -6.89
CA GLY A 158 -16.97 -0.78 -6.72
C GLY A 158 -15.98 -0.85 -7.88
N GLN A 159 -16.13 -0.04 -8.94
CA GLN A 159 -15.06 0.15 -9.93
C GLN A 159 -13.85 0.75 -9.23
N TYR A 160 -12.63 0.36 -9.61
CA TYR A 160 -11.39 0.87 -8.99
C TYR A 160 -11.25 0.61 -7.49
N ALA A 161 -11.96 -0.37 -6.94
CA ALA A 161 -11.87 -0.72 -5.53
C ALA A 161 -10.52 -1.38 -5.18
N PHE A 162 -10.46 -2.09 -4.06
CA PHE A 162 -9.24 -2.74 -3.60
C PHE A 162 -9.52 -4.07 -2.92
N ALA A 163 -8.49 -4.92 -2.86
CA ALA A 163 -8.53 -6.19 -2.17
C ALA A 163 -7.22 -6.46 -1.43
N ILE A 164 -7.31 -7.24 -0.36
CA ILE A 164 -6.16 -7.70 0.43
C ILE A 164 -5.98 -9.20 0.24
N TYR A 165 -4.74 -9.60 0.02
CA TYR A 165 -4.26 -10.98 0.01
C TYR A 165 -3.20 -11.14 1.10
N SER A 166 -3.40 -12.07 2.03
CA SER A 166 -2.56 -12.24 3.20
C SER A 166 -2.24 -13.72 3.45
N ARG A 167 -0.98 -13.97 3.82
CA ARG A 167 -0.53 -15.26 4.33
C ARG A 167 -0.97 -15.51 5.77
N TYR A 168 -1.33 -14.45 6.48
CA TYR A 168 -1.72 -14.47 7.88
C TYR A 168 -3.21 -14.16 8.05
N PRO A 169 -3.87 -14.67 9.11
CA PRO A 169 -5.27 -14.37 9.40
C PRO A 169 -5.53 -12.86 9.48
N ILE A 170 -6.67 -12.44 8.96
CA ILE A 170 -7.17 -11.07 9.12
C ILE A 170 -8.14 -11.08 10.31
N ALA A 171 -7.87 -10.25 11.31
CA ALA A 171 -8.76 -10.08 12.46
C ALA A 171 -10.01 -9.29 12.06
N THR A 172 -10.96 -9.95 11.39
CA THR A 172 -12.14 -9.30 10.78
C THR A 172 -13.02 -8.55 11.78
N GLU A 173 -13.11 -9.06 13.01
CA GLU A 173 -13.83 -8.43 14.13
C GLU A 173 -13.24 -7.08 14.56
N ALA A 174 -11.97 -6.82 14.25
CA ALA A 174 -11.26 -5.59 14.62
C ALA A 174 -11.18 -4.58 13.46
N ILE A 175 -11.82 -4.86 12.31
CA ILE A 175 -11.80 -3.97 11.16
C ILE A 175 -12.58 -2.70 11.48
N ARG A 176 -11.96 -1.56 11.21
CA ARG A 176 -12.60 -0.24 11.25
C ARG A 176 -12.73 0.27 9.83
N THR A 177 -13.90 0.81 9.50
CA THR A 177 -14.15 1.46 8.22
C THR A 177 -14.51 2.92 8.45
N PHE A 178 -14.00 3.78 7.57
CA PHE A 178 -14.30 5.21 7.53
C PHE A 178 -15.17 5.56 6.31
N GLN A 179 -15.77 4.56 5.65
CA GLN A 179 -16.59 4.73 4.44
C GLN A 179 -17.70 5.78 4.57
N HIS A 180 -18.20 5.98 5.79
CA HIS A 180 -19.28 6.93 6.10
C HIS A 180 -18.83 8.07 7.02
N PHE A 181 -17.54 8.14 7.34
CA PHE A 181 -16.99 9.25 8.10
C PHE A 181 -16.79 10.43 7.14
N ARG A 182 -17.43 11.57 7.42
CA ARG A 182 -17.37 12.73 6.52
C ARG A 182 -16.04 13.42 6.69
N TRP A 183 -15.47 13.89 5.58
CA TRP A 183 -14.24 14.68 5.62
C TRP A 183 -14.41 15.97 6.45
N ALA A 184 -15.58 16.61 6.39
CA ALA A 184 -15.92 17.78 7.21
C ALA A 184 -15.89 17.53 8.73
N ASP A 185 -16.07 16.27 9.16
CA ASP A 185 -16.02 15.90 10.58
C ASP A 185 -14.58 15.54 11.03
N MET A 186 -13.60 15.49 10.11
CA MET A 186 -12.21 15.21 10.44
C MET A 186 -11.59 16.39 11.18
N PRO A 187 -10.99 16.20 12.38
CA PRO A 187 -10.26 17.27 13.04
C PRO A 187 -9.15 17.83 12.16
N GLY A 188 -9.19 19.14 11.88
CA GLY A 188 -8.23 19.79 10.98
C GLY A 188 -8.45 19.45 9.50
N ALA A 189 -9.67 19.12 9.09
CA ALA A 189 -10.01 18.90 7.69
C ALA A 189 -9.59 20.10 6.82
N LEU A 190 -8.86 19.80 5.75
CA LEU A 190 -8.56 20.76 4.69
C LEU A 190 -9.74 20.72 3.71
N LEU A 191 -10.77 21.52 4.00
CA LEU A 191 -11.91 21.70 3.10
C LEU A 191 -11.51 22.64 1.97
N PRO A 192 -11.95 22.38 0.73
CA PRO A 192 -11.66 23.25 -0.41
C PRO A 192 -12.42 24.58 -0.33
N ASP A 193 -11.75 25.64 -0.77
CA ASP A 193 -12.32 26.99 -0.93
C ASP A 193 -12.91 27.14 -2.34
N ASP A 194 -14.03 27.85 -2.47
CA ASP A 194 -14.52 28.33 -3.75
C ASP A 194 -13.64 29.52 -4.23
N PRO A 195 -12.98 29.43 -5.41
CA PRO A 195 -12.15 30.53 -5.92
C PRO A 195 -12.95 31.80 -6.26
N ASP A 196 -14.27 31.71 -6.42
CA ASP A 196 -15.15 32.83 -6.77
C ASP A 196 -15.67 33.58 -5.53
N THR A 197 -15.43 33.06 -4.32
CA THR A 197 -15.83 33.69 -3.06
C THR A 197 -14.63 33.98 -2.16
N PRO A 198 -14.77 34.92 -1.20
CA PRO A 198 -13.74 35.18 -0.20
C PRO A 198 -13.86 34.30 1.05
N ALA A 199 -14.92 33.50 1.18
CA ALA A 199 -15.13 32.68 2.37
C ALA A 199 -14.30 31.39 2.28
N PRO A 200 -13.65 30.96 3.37
CA PRO A 200 -12.90 29.71 3.35
C PRO A 200 -13.85 28.50 3.48
N ALA A 201 -13.40 27.35 2.98
CA ALA A 201 -14.00 26.04 3.12
C ALA A 201 -15.42 25.92 2.56
N ASP A 202 -15.76 26.69 1.53
CA ASP A 202 -17.12 26.89 1.06
C ASP A 202 -17.46 26.25 -0.29
N TRP A 203 -16.51 25.57 -0.95
CA TRP A 203 -16.74 24.92 -2.26
C TRP A 203 -17.98 24.00 -2.30
N TYR A 204 -18.27 23.31 -1.19
CA TYR A 204 -19.44 22.42 -1.05
C TYR A 204 -20.49 22.93 -0.04
N SER A 205 -20.42 24.21 0.35
CA SER A 205 -21.39 24.80 1.27
C SER A 205 -22.71 25.12 0.56
N PRO A 206 -23.88 24.92 1.21
CA PRO A 206 -25.20 25.16 0.62
C PRO A 206 -25.51 26.64 0.38
#